data_AF-A0A533YBF3-F1
#
_entry.id   AF-A0A533YBF3-F1
#
_cell.length_a   1.000
_cell.length_b   1.000
_cell.length_c   1.000
_cell.angle_alpha   90.00
_cell.angle_beta   90.00
_cell.angle_gamma   90.00
#
_symmetry.space_group_name_H-M   'P 1'
#
loop_
_entity.id
_entity.type
_entity.pdbx_description
1 polymer ?
#
loop_
_entity_poly.entity_id
_entity_poly.type
_entity_poly.pdbx_seq_one_letter_code
_entity_poly.pdbx_strand_id
1 'polypeptide(L)'
;TVFRYEPEHAGRDREIFQVGAELIGLDDVASDSEIVALMVECLKQLGLPAFKISLGHVRFFKALLAKSGMSLDGQKRAEQAAARKDLPRLEEILSAERVPGREARAILEAPGLYGRDEVLERGRVIAGRDQQLRATLDRLTQVYRLLVSAGMRDHLLLDLGEFRGFDYYDGVVFDVFATGVGCELGGGGRYNHLIGRFGRDLPSTGFAFDVDRLFRAMECLEGGLPRARVDFLIAAPGARSDRLFQVSQMLRNAGFRVVQRTLRVPNSAGIRSLVEEGDAQGASVVAMLAGTRVAPDEALIVASSSAALRQAGSDTMVGKRIKVKDLPNLLAVVPDGTMSPAIKIDASPRSVRT
;
A
#
# COMPACT_ATOMS: atom_id res chain seq x y z
N THR A 1 12.00 -5.56 -7.47
CA THR A 1 12.76 -4.35 -7.84
C THR A 1 12.87 -4.27 -9.35
N VAL A 2 12.72 -3.06 -9.89
CA VAL A 2 12.80 -2.75 -11.32
C VAL A 2 13.81 -1.63 -11.50
N PHE A 3 14.60 -1.71 -12.57
CA PHE A 3 15.58 -0.69 -12.92
C PHE A 3 15.13 0.06 -14.17
N ARG A 4 15.19 1.40 -14.14
CA ARG A 4 14.88 2.27 -15.28
C ARG A 4 16.00 3.27 -15.47
N TYR A 5 16.38 3.48 -16.72
CA TYR A 5 17.26 4.59 -17.04
C TYR A 5 16.44 5.88 -17.01
N GLU A 6 16.80 6.79 -16.12
CA GLU A 6 16.22 8.13 -16.03
C GLU A 6 17.34 9.18 -16.13
N PRO A 7 17.17 10.25 -16.93
CA PRO A 7 18.14 11.33 -17.04
C PRO A 7 18.46 11.93 -15.67
N GLU A 8 19.69 12.42 -15.50
CA GLU A 8 20.08 13.14 -14.29
C GLU A 8 19.15 14.36 -14.08
N HIS A 9 18.76 14.59 -12.83
CA HIS A 9 17.84 15.67 -12.43
C HIS A 9 16.39 15.57 -12.94
N ALA A 10 15.95 14.42 -13.47
CA ALA A 10 14.53 14.20 -13.82
C ALA A 10 13.60 14.08 -12.60
N GLY A 11 14.16 13.98 -11.39
CA GLY A 11 13.39 13.81 -10.14
C GLY A 11 12.73 12.44 -10.01
N ARG A 12 13.21 11.45 -10.77
CA ARG A 12 12.72 10.07 -10.81
C ARG A 12 13.80 9.08 -10.42
N ASP A 13 13.39 8.06 -9.69
CA ASP A 13 14.30 7.01 -9.20
C ASP A 13 14.68 6.04 -10.33
N ARG A 14 15.93 5.57 -10.28
CA ARG A 14 16.48 4.59 -11.24
C ARG A 14 16.29 3.14 -10.78
N GLU A 15 16.09 2.95 -9.49
CA GLU A 15 15.75 1.69 -8.85
C GLU A 15 14.40 1.87 -8.16
N ILE A 16 13.43 1.01 -8.48
CA ILE A 16 12.04 1.13 -8.01
C ILE A 16 11.64 -0.21 -7.40
N PHE A 17 11.17 -0.20 -6.15
CA PHE A 17 10.58 -1.37 -5.54
C PHE A 17 9.11 -1.46 -5.95
N GLN A 18 8.77 -2.53 -6.68
CA GLN A 18 7.40 -2.78 -7.10
C GLN A 18 6.84 -4.05 -6.47
N VAL A 19 5.57 -3.97 -6.07
CA VAL A 19 4.77 -5.09 -5.58
C VAL A 19 3.40 -5.02 -6.23
N GLY A 20 2.85 -6.16 -6.63
CA GLY A 20 1.65 -6.18 -7.44
C GLY A 20 1.05 -7.57 -7.58
N ALA A 21 -0.02 -7.65 -8.35
CA ALA A 21 -0.70 -8.90 -8.67
C ALA A 21 -1.12 -8.90 -10.14
N GLU A 22 -1.10 -10.09 -10.74
CA GLU A 22 -1.47 -10.33 -12.13
C GLU A 22 -2.50 -11.47 -12.18
N LEU A 23 -3.57 -11.27 -12.92
CA LEU A 23 -4.56 -12.29 -13.26
C LEU A 23 -4.37 -12.64 -14.74
N ILE A 24 -3.99 -13.89 -14.98
CA ILE A 24 -3.57 -14.40 -16.29
C ILE A 24 -4.56 -15.45 -16.78
N GLY A 25 -4.97 -15.34 -18.05
CA GLY A 25 -5.74 -16.35 -18.77
C GLY A 25 -7.23 -16.06 -18.92
N LEU A 26 -7.74 -14.94 -18.42
CA LEU A 26 -9.14 -14.54 -18.54
C LEU A 26 -9.30 -13.16 -19.18
N ASP A 27 -10.15 -13.07 -20.21
CA ASP A 27 -10.59 -11.81 -20.82
C ASP A 27 -12.06 -11.55 -20.48
N ASP A 28 -12.30 -11.10 -19.25
CA ASP A 28 -13.64 -10.72 -18.82
C ASP A 28 -13.61 -9.51 -17.87
N VAL A 29 -14.79 -8.94 -17.69
CA VAL A 29 -15.05 -7.79 -16.82
C VAL A 29 -14.83 -8.13 -15.35
N ALA A 30 -15.08 -9.39 -14.95
CA ALA A 30 -14.93 -9.84 -13.58
C ALA A 30 -13.46 -9.76 -13.14
N SER A 31 -12.55 -10.24 -13.98
CA SER A 31 -11.10 -10.21 -13.76
C SER A 31 -10.56 -8.78 -13.63
N ASP A 32 -11.03 -7.86 -14.49
CA ASP A 32 -10.65 -6.44 -14.40
C ASP A 32 -11.11 -5.82 -13.09
N SER A 33 -12.35 -6.15 -12.69
CA SER A 33 -12.95 -5.64 -11.46
C SER A 33 -12.27 -6.21 -10.22
N GLU A 34 -11.92 -7.50 -10.23
CA GLU A 34 -11.22 -8.18 -9.12
C GLU A 34 -9.84 -7.58 -8.88
N ILE A 35 -9.06 -7.34 -9.94
CA ILE A 35 -7.73 -6.73 -9.84
C ILE A 35 -7.79 -5.32 -9.26
N VAL A 36 -8.74 -4.49 -9.70
CA VAL A 36 -8.94 -3.15 -9.14
C VAL A 36 -9.45 -3.23 -7.69
N ALA A 37 -10.35 -4.16 -7.39
CA ALA A 37 -10.87 -4.37 -6.04
C ALA A 37 -9.79 -4.80 -5.05
N LEU A 38 -8.92 -5.74 -5.47
CA LEU A 38 -7.76 -6.18 -4.69
C LEU A 38 -6.82 -5.00 -4.40
N MET A 39 -6.54 -4.17 -5.41
CA MET A 39 -5.74 -2.96 -5.24
C MET A 39 -6.34 -1.99 -4.20
N VAL A 40 -7.65 -1.74 -4.28
CA VAL A 40 -8.39 -0.90 -3.29
C VAL A 40 -8.25 -1.48 -1.89
N GLU A 41 -8.43 -2.80 -1.76
CA GLU A 41 -8.38 -3.48 -0.46
C GLU A 41 -6.97 -3.45 0.14
N CYS A 42 -5.92 -3.62 -0.67
CA CYS A 42 -4.55 -3.43 -0.23
C CYS A 42 -4.31 -2.02 0.36
N LEU A 43 -4.78 -0.98 -0.33
CA LEU A 43 -4.63 0.41 0.14
C LEU A 43 -5.41 0.68 1.44
N LYS A 44 -6.61 0.10 1.56
CA LYS A 44 -7.42 0.16 2.79
C LYS A 44 -6.72 -0.54 3.96
N GLN A 45 -6.19 -1.73 3.75
CA GLN A 45 -5.47 -2.49 4.78
C GLN A 45 -4.15 -1.83 5.19
N LEU A 46 -3.48 -1.14 4.26
CA LEU A 46 -2.33 -0.30 4.58
C LEU A 46 -2.70 0.88 5.49
N GLY A 47 -3.98 1.25 5.58
CA GLY A 47 -4.45 2.37 6.40
C GLY A 47 -4.30 3.72 5.71
N LEU A 48 -4.21 3.75 4.38
CA LEU A 48 -4.11 5.00 3.62
C LEU A 48 -5.46 5.74 3.68
N PRO A 49 -5.55 6.95 4.27
CA PRO A 49 -6.83 7.57 4.63
C PRO A 49 -7.58 8.13 3.42
N ALA A 50 -6.86 8.59 2.39
CA ALA A 50 -7.43 9.29 1.25
C ALA A 50 -6.67 8.96 -0.04
N PHE A 51 -7.32 8.21 -0.91
CA PHE A 51 -6.84 7.91 -2.25
C PHE A 51 -7.99 7.88 -3.27
N LYS A 52 -7.64 8.10 -4.54
CA LYS A 52 -8.51 7.98 -5.71
C LYS A 52 -7.86 7.10 -6.75
N ILE A 53 -8.69 6.40 -7.52
CA ILE A 53 -8.31 5.59 -8.66
C ILE A 53 -8.91 6.25 -9.89
N SER A 54 -8.05 6.71 -10.80
CA SER A 54 -8.47 7.08 -12.15
C SER A 54 -8.68 5.79 -12.93
N LEU A 55 -9.87 5.58 -13.50
CA LEU A 55 -10.26 4.38 -14.23
C LEU A 55 -10.65 4.77 -15.65
N GLY A 56 -9.97 4.21 -16.64
CA GLY A 56 -10.15 4.53 -18.04
C GLY A 56 -10.08 3.32 -18.95
N HIS A 57 -10.08 3.55 -20.26
CA HIS A 57 -9.90 2.51 -21.25
C HIS A 57 -9.14 3.06 -22.47
N VAL A 58 -7.94 2.53 -22.72
CA VAL A 58 -7.00 3.06 -23.73
C VAL A 58 -7.55 3.07 -25.15
N ARG A 59 -8.50 2.19 -25.46
CA ARG A 59 -9.10 2.07 -26.80
C ARG A 59 -10.14 3.15 -27.08
N PHE A 60 -10.67 3.86 -26.08
CA PHE A 60 -11.73 4.84 -26.30
C PHE A 60 -11.21 6.01 -27.12
N PHE A 61 -10.15 6.66 -26.65
CA PHE A 61 -9.54 7.79 -27.37
C PHE A 61 -8.88 7.35 -28.69
N LYS A 62 -8.18 6.20 -28.70
CA LYS A 62 -7.57 5.65 -29.92
C LYS A 62 -8.61 5.36 -31.01
N ALA A 63 -9.78 4.82 -30.65
CA ALA A 63 -10.86 4.59 -31.60
C ALA A 63 -11.48 5.90 -32.12
N LEU A 64 -11.54 6.97 -31.30
CA LEU A 64 -11.94 8.30 -31.77
C LEU A 64 -10.99 8.83 -32.85
N LEU A 65 -9.68 8.74 -32.60
CA LEU A 65 -8.65 9.17 -33.56
C LEU A 65 -8.61 8.33 -34.83
N ALA A 66 -8.81 7.02 -34.73
CA ALA A 66 -8.85 6.16 -35.92
C ALA A 66 -10.05 6.48 -36.81
N LYS A 67 -11.19 6.84 -36.20
CA LYS A 67 -12.44 7.12 -36.91
C LYS A 67 -12.48 8.48 -37.60
N SER A 68 -11.73 9.46 -37.12
CA SER A 68 -11.71 10.81 -37.70
C SER A 68 -11.06 10.86 -39.09
N GLY A 69 -10.45 9.75 -39.56
CA GLY A 69 -9.84 9.66 -40.88
C GLY A 69 -8.43 10.26 -40.96
N MET A 70 -7.82 10.58 -39.81
CA MET A 70 -6.47 11.14 -39.74
C MET A 70 -5.42 10.11 -40.14
N SER A 71 -4.29 10.59 -40.67
CA SER A 71 -3.12 9.75 -40.91
C SER A 71 -2.59 9.12 -39.62
N LEU A 72 -1.87 8.00 -39.70
CA LEU A 72 -1.27 7.36 -38.52
C LEU A 72 -0.31 8.29 -37.76
N ASP A 73 0.42 9.15 -38.49
CA ASP A 73 1.27 10.18 -37.88
C ASP A 73 0.43 11.24 -37.15
N GLY A 74 -0.65 11.71 -37.79
CA GLY A 74 -1.62 12.62 -37.17
C GLY A 74 -2.24 12.05 -35.90
N GLN A 75 -2.62 10.77 -35.89
CA GLN A 75 -3.14 10.07 -34.71
C GLN A 75 -2.09 10.04 -33.58
N LYS A 76 -0.84 9.68 -33.89
CA LYS A 76 0.24 9.66 -32.89
C LYS A 76 0.52 11.04 -32.31
N ARG A 77 0.55 12.09 -33.13
CA ARG A 77 0.73 13.48 -32.66
C ARG A 77 -0.46 13.93 -31.81
N ALA A 78 -1.68 13.59 -32.21
CA ALA A 78 -2.91 13.91 -31.46
C ALA A 78 -2.93 13.22 -30.10
N GLU A 79 -2.55 11.93 -30.04
CA GLU A 79 -2.39 11.18 -28.80
C GLU A 79 -1.38 11.88 -27.87
N GLN A 80 -0.19 12.24 -28.37
CA GLN A 80 0.81 12.94 -27.56
C GLN A 80 0.33 14.30 -27.03
N ALA A 81 -0.39 15.08 -27.85
CA ALA A 81 -0.95 16.37 -27.44
C ALA A 81 -2.00 16.18 -26.34
N ALA A 82 -2.94 15.25 -26.54
CA ALA A 82 -3.96 14.93 -25.56
C ALA A 82 -3.36 14.37 -24.24
N ALA A 83 -2.26 13.60 -24.29
CA ALA A 83 -1.63 13.03 -23.09
C ALA A 83 -1.08 14.12 -22.16
N ARG A 84 -0.63 15.21 -22.78
CA ARG A 84 -0.11 16.41 -22.11
C ARG A 84 -1.21 17.43 -21.80
N LYS A 85 -2.47 17.12 -22.14
CA LYS A 85 -3.63 18.02 -22.08
C LYS A 85 -3.38 19.33 -22.84
N ASP A 86 -2.60 19.27 -23.92
CA ASP A 86 -2.31 20.39 -24.82
C ASP A 86 -3.42 20.51 -25.88
N LEU A 87 -4.56 21.06 -25.45
CA LEU A 87 -5.73 21.21 -26.30
C LEU A 87 -5.50 22.13 -27.50
N PRO A 88 -4.79 23.28 -27.39
CA PRO A 88 -4.47 24.10 -28.56
C PRO A 88 -3.69 23.33 -29.62
N ARG A 89 -2.67 22.56 -29.21
CA ARG A 89 -1.91 21.74 -30.15
C ARG A 89 -2.75 20.64 -30.77
N LEU A 90 -3.65 20.03 -30.01
CA LEU A 90 -4.59 19.03 -30.52
C LEU A 90 -5.50 19.64 -31.60
N GLU A 91 -6.01 20.85 -31.39
CA GLU A 91 -6.85 21.57 -32.35
C GLU A 91 -6.11 21.91 -33.66
N GLU A 92 -4.85 22.34 -33.56
CA GLU A 92 -3.98 22.54 -34.73
C GLU A 92 -3.83 21.27 -35.57
N ILE A 93 -3.61 20.12 -34.91
CA ILE A 93 -3.44 18.83 -35.57
C ILE A 93 -4.74 18.41 -36.27
N LEU A 94 -5.88 18.53 -35.59
CA LEU A 94 -7.19 18.18 -36.14
C LEU A 94 -7.51 19.02 -37.39
N SER A 95 -7.17 20.31 -37.36
CA SER A 95 -7.35 21.23 -38.48
C SER A 95 -6.45 20.87 -39.67
N ALA A 96 -5.17 20.57 -39.41
CA ALA A 96 -4.20 20.18 -40.45
C ALA A 96 -4.60 18.87 -41.15
N GLU A 97 -5.12 17.90 -40.40
CA GLU A 97 -5.61 16.62 -40.92
C GLU A 97 -7.03 16.72 -41.54
N ARG A 98 -7.63 17.92 -41.55
CA ARG A 98 -8.97 18.20 -42.11
C ARG A 98 -10.06 17.31 -41.49
N VAL A 99 -9.97 17.05 -40.19
CA VAL A 99 -10.96 16.25 -39.47
C VAL A 99 -12.32 16.96 -39.51
N PRO A 100 -13.43 16.25 -39.82
CA PRO A 100 -14.74 16.90 -39.86
C PRO A 100 -15.13 17.44 -38.48
N GLY A 101 -15.85 18.57 -38.45
CA GLY A 101 -16.08 19.33 -37.22
C GLY A 101 -16.79 18.57 -36.09
N ARG A 102 -17.63 17.59 -36.43
CA ARG A 102 -18.30 16.74 -35.45
C ARG A 102 -17.30 15.83 -34.73
N GLU A 103 -16.42 15.17 -35.48
CA GLU A 103 -15.37 14.29 -34.97
C GLU A 103 -14.29 15.09 -34.23
N ALA A 104 -13.90 16.25 -34.75
CA ALA A 104 -12.96 17.15 -34.08
C ALA A 104 -13.46 17.58 -32.70
N ARG A 105 -14.75 17.96 -32.59
CA ARG A 105 -15.37 18.33 -31.31
C ARG A 105 -15.36 17.18 -30.31
N ALA A 106 -15.67 15.96 -30.77
CA ALA A 106 -15.64 14.77 -29.91
C ALA A 106 -14.21 14.47 -29.40
N ILE A 107 -13.19 14.62 -30.25
CA ILE A 107 -11.80 14.42 -29.88
C ILE A 107 -11.31 15.49 -28.90
N LEU A 108 -11.71 16.76 -29.08
CA LEU A 108 -11.35 17.85 -28.15
C LEU A 108 -12.05 17.74 -26.79
N GLU A 109 -13.25 17.16 -26.76
CA GLU A 109 -14.01 16.97 -25.53
C GLU A 109 -13.47 15.81 -24.67
N ALA A 110 -13.02 14.71 -25.30
CA ALA A 110 -12.64 13.48 -24.59
C ALA A 110 -11.56 13.66 -23.50
N PRO A 111 -10.47 14.43 -23.69
CA PRO A 111 -9.47 14.67 -22.64
C PRO A 111 -10.02 15.40 -21.40
N GLY A 112 -11.17 16.08 -21.53
CA GLY A 112 -11.88 16.76 -20.45
C GLY A 112 -12.96 15.90 -19.78
N LEU A 113 -13.16 14.66 -20.21
CA LEU A 113 -14.14 13.75 -19.64
C LEU A 113 -13.56 12.97 -18.45
N TYR A 114 -13.48 13.66 -17.32
CA TYR A 114 -13.14 13.10 -16.01
C TYR A 114 -14.28 13.35 -15.01
N GLY A 115 -14.48 12.46 -14.05
CA GLY A 115 -15.57 12.57 -13.06
C GLY A 115 -16.14 11.23 -12.61
N ARG A 116 -17.46 11.15 -12.45
CA ARG A 116 -18.18 9.95 -12.03
C ARG A 116 -19.17 9.51 -13.12
N ASP A 117 -20.37 9.10 -12.74
CA ASP A 117 -21.40 8.54 -13.61
C ASP A 117 -21.70 9.39 -14.85
N GLU A 118 -21.62 10.72 -14.72
CA GLU A 118 -21.83 11.68 -15.81
C GLU A 118 -20.84 11.54 -16.96
N VAL A 119 -19.65 10.98 -16.70
CA VAL A 119 -18.64 10.68 -17.73
C VAL A 119 -19.14 9.57 -18.65
N LEU A 120 -19.82 8.57 -18.12
CA LEU A 120 -20.35 7.46 -18.92
C LEU A 120 -21.44 7.94 -19.87
N GLU A 121 -22.34 8.81 -19.41
CA GLU A 121 -23.40 9.35 -20.26
C GLU A 121 -22.83 10.23 -21.38
N ARG A 122 -21.89 11.13 -21.07
CA ARG A 122 -21.20 11.94 -22.09
C ARG A 122 -20.39 11.07 -23.06
N GLY A 123 -19.71 10.06 -22.54
CA GLY A 123 -19.00 9.07 -23.35
C GLY A 123 -19.94 8.36 -24.35
N ARG A 124 -21.18 8.02 -23.94
CA ARG A 124 -22.17 7.40 -24.84
C ARG A 124 -22.62 8.35 -25.94
N VAL A 125 -22.78 9.63 -25.64
CA VAL A 125 -23.09 10.67 -26.64
C VAL A 125 -21.98 10.75 -27.68
N ILE A 126 -20.72 10.80 -27.23
CA ILE A 126 -19.54 10.80 -28.12
C ILE A 126 -19.46 9.52 -28.96
N ALA A 127 -19.63 8.36 -28.34
CA ALA A 127 -19.63 7.07 -29.03
C ALA A 127 -20.72 7.02 -30.12
N GLY A 128 -21.84 7.73 -29.94
CA GLY A 128 -22.89 7.81 -30.94
C GLY A 128 -23.43 6.42 -31.27
N ARG A 129 -23.42 6.03 -32.56
CA ARG A 129 -23.81 4.68 -33.03
C ARG A 129 -22.61 3.76 -33.28
N ASP A 130 -21.41 4.18 -32.91
CA ASP A 130 -20.20 3.41 -33.16
C ASP A 130 -20.12 2.18 -32.24
N GLN A 131 -20.05 0.99 -32.84
CA GLN A 131 -20.06 -0.25 -32.07
C GLN A 131 -18.78 -0.45 -31.27
N GLN A 132 -17.62 -0.03 -31.80
CA GLN A 132 -16.33 -0.23 -31.14
C GLN A 132 -16.18 0.70 -29.92
N LEU A 133 -16.54 1.98 -30.08
CA LEU A 133 -16.55 2.94 -28.97
C LEU A 133 -17.58 2.54 -27.90
N ARG A 134 -18.77 2.08 -28.31
CA ARG A 134 -19.78 1.57 -27.38
C ARG A 134 -19.28 0.36 -26.61
N ALA A 135 -18.71 -0.65 -27.28
CA ALA A 135 -18.18 -1.83 -26.61
C ALA A 135 -17.09 -1.50 -25.58
N THR A 136 -16.20 -0.57 -25.93
CA THR A 136 -15.15 -0.05 -25.04
C THR A 136 -15.76 0.60 -23.79
N LEU A 137 -16.74 1.48 -23.99
CA LEU A 137 -17.42 2.18 -22.92
C LEU A 137 -18.31 1.27 -22.07
N ASP A 138 -18.93 0.26 -22.68
CA ASP A 138 -19.76 -0.74 -22.01
C ASP A 138 -18.92 -1.60 -21.07
N ARG A 139 -17.72 -2.03 -21.51
CA ARG A 139 -16.78 -2.74 -20.62
C ARG A 139 -16.39 -1.88 -19.42
N LEU A 140 -15.97 -0.64 -19.66
CA LEU A 140 -15.62 0.31 -18.59
C LEU A 140 -16.80 0.55 -17.64
N THR A 141 -18.01 0.71 -18.20
CA THR A 141 -19.25 0.86 -17.42
C THR A 141 -19.50 -0.35 -16.53
N GLN A 142 -19.32 -1.57 -17.04
CA GLN A 142 -19.57 -2.78 -16.27
C GLN A 142 -18.56 -2.95 -15.13
N VAL A 143 -17.26 -2.68 -15.38
CA VAL A 143 -16.22 -2.67 -14.34
C VAL A 143 -16.56 -1.64 -13.27
N TYR A 144 -16.86 -0.40 -13.66
CA TYR A 144 -17.23 0.66 -12.73
C TYR A 144 -18.43 0.27 -11.87
N ARG A 145 -19.49 -0.30 -12.47
CA ARG A 145 -20.69 -0.74 -11.74
C ARG A 145 -20.41 -1.85 -10.73
N LEU A 146 -19.59 -2.84 -11.08
CA LEU A 146 -19.21 -3.91 -10.15
C LEU A 146 -18.46 -3.35 -8.94
N LEU A 147 -17.47 -2.48 -9.18
CA LEU A 147 -16.71 -1.84 -8.09
C LEU A 147 -17.60 -0.93 -7.22
N VAL A 148 -18.53 -0.19 -7.83
CA VAL A 148 -19.53 0.60 -7.09
C VAL A 148 -20.42 -0.30 -6.24
N SER A 149 -20.88 -1.44 -6.78
CA SER A 149 -21.70 -2.41 -6.03
C SER A 149 -20.94 -3.05 -4.86
N ALA A 150 -19.60 -3.14 -4.95
CA ALA A 150 -18.71 -3.57 -3.88
C ALA A 150 -18.39 -2.44 -2.85
N GLY A 151 -19.07 -1.30 -2.92
CA GLY A 151 -18.89 -0.20 -1.97
C GLY A 151 -17.62 0.64 -2.20
N MET A 152 -17.04 0.60 -3.40
CA MET A 152 -15.78 1.30 -3.71
C MET A 152 -16.00 2.65 -4.41
N ARG A 153 -17.25 3.08 -4.58
CA ARG A 153 -17.63 4.29 -5.35
C ARG A 153 -16.81 5.52 -5.00
N ASP A 154 -16.56 5.77 -3.73
CA ASP A 154 -15.87 6.99 -3.31
C ASP A 154 -14.39 7.01 -3.68
N HIS A 155 -13.78 5.87 -3.98
CA HIS A 155 -12.40 5.79 -4.44
C HIS A 155 -12.27 5.91 -5.95
N LEU A 156 -13.35 5.88 -6.73
CA LEU A 156 -13.28 5.80 -8.18
C LEU A 156 -13.55 7.15 -8.85
N LEU A 157 -12.74 7.45 -9.85
CA LEU A 157 -12.96 8.50 -10.84
C LEU A 157 -12.83 7.86 -12.21
N LEU A 158 -13.77 8.16 -13.10
CA LEU A 158 -13.71 7.78 -14.50
C LEU A 158 -12.92 8.83 -15.26
N ASP A 159 -12.04 8.40 -16.15
CA ASP A 159 -11.30 9.27 -17.07
C ASP A 159 -11.25 8.65 -18.48
N LEU A 160 -12.01 9.23 -19.41
CA LEU A 160 -12.00 8.82 -20.83
C LEU A 160 -10.88 9.49 -21.64
N GLY A 161 -10.18 10.44 -21.02
CA GLY A 161 -8.95 11.03 -21.49
C GLY A 161 -7.71 10.33 -20.95
N GLU A 162 -7.86 9.28 -20.14
CA GLU A 162 -6.74 8.50 -19.64
C GLU A 162 -6.31 7.44 -20.65
N PHE A 163 -5.10 7.62 -21.15
CA PHE A 163 -4.42 6.71 -22.05
C PHE A 163 -2.90 6.73 -21.79
N ARG A 164 -2.49 7.30 -20.66
CA ARG A 164 -1.15 7.10 -20.11
C ARG A 164 -1.07 5.66 -19.63
N GLY A 165 0.11 5.08 -19.80
CA GLY A 165 0.33 3.67 -19.59
C GLY A 165 1.35 3.16 -20.60
N PHE A 166 1.76 1.92 -20.43
CA PHE A 166 2.65 1.31 -21.40
C PHE A 166 1.90 1.01 -22.69
N ASP A 167 2.59 1.09 -23.82
CA ASP A 167 2.04 0.81 -25.16
C ASP A 167 1.49 -0.63 -25.32
N TYR A 168 1.69 -1.50 -24.31
CA TYR A 168 1.16 -2.87 -24.30
C TYR A 168 -0.27 -2.98 -23.77
N TYR A 169 -0.83 -1.95 -23.12
CA TYR A 169 -2.22 -2.01 -22.66
C TYR A 169 -3.19 -1.91 -23.84
N ASP A 170 -4.25 -2.68 -23.76
CA ASP A 170 -5.29 -2.75 -24.79
C ASP A 170 -6.72 -2.80 -24.22
N GLY A 171 -6.88 -2.69 -22.90
CA GLY A 171 -8.16 -2.75 -22.22
C GLY A 171 -8.39 -1.60 -21.24
N VAL A 172 -9.03 -1.93 -20.12
CA VAL A 172 -9.20 -1.06 -18.95
C VAL A 172 -7.81 -0.73 -18.38
N VAL A 173 -7.62 0.52 -17.98
CA VAL A 173 -6.41 1.00 -17.30
C VAL A 173 -6.78 1.81 -16.08
N PHE A 174 -5.89 1.85 -15.10
CA PHE A 174 -6.13 2.59 -13.89
C PHE A 174 -4.85 3.01 -13.18
N ASP A 175 -4.91 4.15 -12.50
CA ASP A 175 -3.82 4.73 -11.72
C ASP A 175 -4.32 5.19 -10.35
N VAL A 176 -3.48 5.03 -9.33
CA VAL A 176 -3.78 5.39 -7.94
C VAL A 176 -3.10 6.69 -7.57
N PHE A 177 -3.86 7.62 -7.01
CA PHE A 177 -3.36 8.87 -6.48
C PHE A 177 -3.76 9.01 -5.01
N ALA A 178 -2.88 9.58 -4.20
CA ALA A 178 -3.16 9.88 -2.80
C ALA A 178 -2.82 11.33 -2.46
N THR A 179 -3.51 11.85 -1.46
CA THR A 179 -3.23 13.20 -0.94
C THR A 179 -1.80 13.25 -0.38
N GLY A 180 -1.08 14.34 -0.66
CA GLY A 180 0.29 14.53 -0.20
C GLY A 180 1.36 13.97 -1.13
N VAL A 181 0.98 13.14 -2.13
CA VAL A 181 1.91 12.62 -3.14
C VAL A 181 1.55 13.20 -4.51
N GLY A 182 2.49 13.95 -5.11
CA GLY A 182 2.30 14.64 -6.39
C GLY A 182 2.41 13.74 -7.63
N CYS A 183 2.39 12.41 -7.46
CA CYS A 183 2.50 11.42 -8.51
C CYS A 183 1.68 10.17 -8.18
N GLU A 184 1.50 9.30 -9.16
CA GLU A 184 0.82 8.02 -9.01
C GLU A 184 1.56 7.10 -8.02
N LEU A 185 0.83 6.46 -7.11
CA LEU A 185 1.37 5.45 -6.18
C LEU A 185 1.58 4.08 -6.85
N GLY A 186 0.96 3.90 -8.00
CA GLY A 186 0.85 2.63 -8.68
C GLY A 186 -0.27 2.70 -9.69
N GLY A 187 -0.38 1.64 -10.48
CA GLY A 187 -1.38 1.56 -11.53
C GLY A 187 -1.32 0.20 -12.20
N GLY A 188 -2.14 0.04 -13.21
CA GLY A 188 -2.36 -1.24 -13.84
C GLY A 188 -3.30 -1.16 -15.01
N GLY A 189 -3.59 -2.33 -15.56
CA GLY A 189 -4.52 -2.44 -16.66
C GLY A 189 -4.46 -3.78 -17.36
N ARG A 190 -5.34 -3.91 -18.35
CA ARG A 190 -5.46 -5.09 -19.19
C ARG A 190 -4.55 -5.02 -20.40
N TYR A 191 -3.86 -6.13 -20.63
CA TYR A 191 -2.96 -6.36 -21.73
C TYR A 191 -3.17 -7.78 -22.27
N ASN A 192 -3.92 -7.91 -23.36
CA ASN A 192 -4.24 -9.23 -23.89
C ASN A 192 -3.13 -9.83 -24.75
N HIS A 193 -2.27 -8.98 -25.34
CA HIS A 193 -1.33 -9.40 -26.37
C HIS A 193 0.14 -9.47 -25.93
N LEU A 194 0.49 -9.04 -24.70
CA LEU A 194 1.90 -9.01 -24.25
C LEU A 194 2.51 -10.41 -24.17
N ILE A 195 1.82 -11.35 -23.53
CA ILE A 195 2.30 -12.74 -23.37
C ILE A 195 2.34 -13.47 -24.72
N GLY A 196 1.43 -13.11 -25.65
CA GLY A 196 1.40 -13.64 -27.02
C GLY A 196 2.74 -13.49 -27.76
N ARG A 197 3.49 -12.42 -27.47
CA ARG A 197 4.83 -12.18 -28.05
C ARG A 197 5.87 -13.22 -27.65
N PHE A 198 5.59 -14.02 -26.62
CA PHE A 198 6.45 -15.07 -26.10
C PHE A 198 5.92 -16.48 -26.40
N GLY A 199 4.89 -16.61 -27.26
CA GLY A 199 4.49 -17.88 -27.86
C GLY A 199 3.13 -18.43 -27.40
N ARG A 200 2.39 -17.73 -26.52
CA ARG A 200 1.02 -18.11 -26.16
C ARG A 200 0.17 -16.90 -25.84
N ASP A 201 -0.96 -16.76 -26.53
CA ASP A 201 -1.95 -15.74 -26.21
C ASP A 201 -2.60 -16.07 -24.86
N LEU A 202 -2.32 -15.24 -23.87
CA LEU A 202 -2.88 -15.32 -22.53
C LEU A 202 -3.34 -13.93 -22.10
N PRO A 203 -4.66 -13.66 -22.20
CA PRO A 203 -5.17 -12.36 -21.82
C PRO A 203 -4.94 -12.11 -20.34
N SER A 204 -4.45 -10.93 -20.00
CA SER A 204 -3.98 -10.65 -18.63
C SER A 204 -4.37 -9.26 -18.18
N THR A 205 -4.53 -9.09 -16.88
CA THR A 205 -4.74 -7.79 -16.24
C THR A 205 -4.08 -7.81 -14.87
N GLY A 206 -3.53 -6.68 -14.45
CA GLY A 206 -2.84 -6.60 -13.16
C GLY A 206 -2.55 -5.19 -12.74
N PHE A 207 -1.90 -5.06 -11.60
CA PHE A 207 -1.44 -3.80 -11.05
C PHE A 207 -0.09 -3.96 -10.38
N ALA A 208 0.62 -2.85 -10.24
CA ALA A 208 1.79 -2.74 -9.38
C ALA A 208 1.80 -1.40 -8.64
N PHE A 209 2.16 -1.45 -7.37
CA PHE A 209 2.50 -0.29 -6.56
C PHE A 209 3.99 0.01 -6.62
N ASP A 210 4.31 1.28 -6.49
CA ASP A 210 5.64 1.77 -6.14
C ASP A 210 5.73 1.84 -4.60
N VAL A 211 6.55 0.96 -4.02
CA VAL A 211 6.64 0.76 -2.57
C VAL A 211 7.19 2.02 -1.89
N ASP A 212 8.14 2.71 -2.50
CA ASP A 212 8.73 3.92 -1.93
C ASP A 212 7.71 5.06 -1.90
N ARG A 213 6.90 5.19 -2.95
CA ARG A 213 5.79 6.16 -2.98
C ARG A 213 4.70 5.82 -1.97
N LEU A 214 4.40 4.53 -1.78
CA LEU A 214 3.48 4.10 -0.71
C LEU A 214 4.00 4.51 0.66
N PHE A 215 5.28 4.28 0.97
CA PHE A 215 5.88 4.72 2.23
C PHE A 215 5.77 6.23 2.40
N ARG A 216 6.09 7.02 1.37
CA ARG A 216 5.95 8.48 1.43
C ARG A 216 4.50 8.93 1.66
N ALA A 217 3.53 8.27 1.03
CA ALA A 217 2.11 8.56 1.25
C ALA A 217 1.70 8.30 2.71
N MET A 218 2.29 7.26 3.33
CA MET A 218 2.08 6.91 4.73
C MET A 218 2.85 7.81 5.71
N GLU A 219 4.00 8.35 5.34
CA GLU A 219 4.77 9.31 6.16
C GLU A 219 4.06 10.65 6.31
N CYS A 220 3.26 11.05 5.31
CA CYS A 220 2.43 12.25 5.38
C CYS A 220 1.26 12.15 6.37
N LEU A 221 1.06 11.00 7.02
CA LEU A 221 -0.02 10.80 7.98
C LEU A 221 0.31 11.43 9.34
N GLU A 222 -0.65 12.19 9.88
CA GLU A 222 -0.62 12.64 11.26
C GLU A 222 -0.64 11.42 12.20
N GLY A 223 0.50 11.15 12.86
CA GLY A 223 0.70 9.95 13.69
C GLY A 223 1.94 9.13 13.32
N GLY A 224 2.52 9.37 12.13
CA GLY A 224 3.74 8.70 11.64
C GLY A 224 3.52 7.22 11.27
N LEU A 225 4.57 6.61 10.70
CA LEU A 225 4.57 5.16 10.45
C LEU A 225 4.37 4.39 11.76
N PRO A 226 3.73 3.20 11.74
CA PRO A 226 3.72 2.30 12.87
C PRO A 226 5.17 2.09 13.34
N ARG A 227 5.53 2.64 14.51
CA ARG A 227 6.88 2.47 15.06
C ARG A 227 7.19 0.99 15.15
N ALA A 228 8.45 0.61 14.92
CA ALA A 228 8.92 -0.74 15.15
C ALA A 228 8.47 -1.17 16.55
N ARG A 229 7.51 -2.10 16.64
CA ARG A 229 6.94 -2.45 17.95
C ARG A 229 7.97 -3.33 18.68
N VAL A 230 8.47 -2.86 19.80
CA VAL A 230 9.22 -3.69 20.75
C VAL A 230 8.22 -4.23 21.77
N ASP A 231 8.25 -5.53 22.06
CA ASP A 231 7.34 -6.09 23.06
C ASP A 231 7.93 -5.85 24.46
N PHE A 232 9.23 -6.11 24.62
CA PHE A 232 9.95 -5.84 25.86
C PHE A 232 11.27 -5.11 25.63
N LEU A 233 11.49 -4.01 26.35
CA LEU A 233 12.81 -3.42 26.55
C LEU A 233 13.27 -3.78 27.96
N ILE A 234 14.24 -4.69 28.05
CA ILE A 234 14.75 -5.20 29.32
C ILE A 234 16.14 -4.64 29.60
N ALA A 235 16.36 -4.19 30.83
CA ALA A 235 17.61 -3.56 31.22
C ALA A 235 18.21 -4.08 32.51
N ALA A 236 19.54 -4.12 32.57
CA ALA A 236 20.27 -4.44 33.79
C ALA A 236 21.66 -3.77 33.76
N PRO A 237 22.29 -3.51 34.93
CA PRO A 237 23.70 -3.14 35.00
C PRO A 237 24.61 -4.19 34.37
N GLY A 238 25.79 -3.78 33.90
CA GLY A 238 26.77 -4.70 33.29
C GLY A 238 27.15 -5.89 34.18
N ALA A 239 27.15 -5.72 35.49
CA ALA A 239 27.40 -6.79 36.47
C ALA A 239 26.31 -7.88 36.51
N ARG A 240 25.18 -7.71 35.81
CA ARG A 240 24.06 -8.65 35.69
C ARG A 240 23.76 -8.99 34.22
N SER A 241 24.79 -8.95 33.38
CA SER A 241 24.68 -9.23 31.94
C SER A 241 24.23 -10.66 31.65
N ASP A 242 24.65 -11.62 32.47
CA ASP A 242 24.20 -13.02 32.48
C ASP A 242 22.67 -13.11 32.59
N ARG A 243 22.11 -12.42 33.58
CA ARG A 243 20.67 -12.39 33.85
C ARG A 243 19.92 -11.67 32.74
N LEU A 244 20.44 -10.54 32.27
CA LEU A 244 19.88 -9.82 31.13
C LEU A 244 19.80 -10.70 29.88
N PHE A 245 20.83 -11.50 29.63
CA PHE A 245 20.85 -12.44 28.52
C PHE A 245 19.83 -13.55 28.69
N GLN A 246 19.79 -14.20 29.86
CA GLN A 246 18.86 -15.29 30.16
C GLN A 246 17.39 -14.87 30.03
N VAL A 247 16.99 -13.76 30.66
CA VAL A 247 15.59 -13.29 30.62
C VAL A 247 15.18 -12.90 29.21
N SER A 248 16.08 -12.27 28.45
CA SER A 248 15.75 -11.88 27.08
C SER A 248 15.63 -13.08 26.15
N GLN A 249 16.47 -14.11 26.33
CA GLN A 249 16.33 -15.36 25.59
C GLN A 249 15.04 -16.09 25.95
N MET A 250 14.67 -16.13 27.24
CA MET A 250 13.38 -16.69 27.67
C MET A 250 12.20 -15.99 26.98
N LEU A 251 12.20 -14.65 26.94
CA LEU A 251 11.16 -13.88 26.27
C LEU A 251 11.16 -14.07 24.74
N ARG A 252 12.34 -14.12 24.10
CA ARG A 252 12.48 -14.40 22.65
C ARG A 252 12.00 -15.80 22.29
N ASN A 253 12.31 -16.80 23.12
CA ASN A 253 11.82 -18.18 22.95
C ASN A 253 10.30 -18.29 23.13
N ALA A 254 9.69 -17.36 23.87
CA ALA A 254 8.24 -17.21 23.97
C ALA A 254 7.62 -16.41 22.81
N GLY A 255 8.41 -15.99 21.80
CA GLY A 255 7.95 -15.31 20.59
C GLY A 255 7.94 -13.77 20.66
N PHE A 256 8.46 -13.16 21.73
CA PHE A 256 8.47 -11.71 21.87
C PHE A 256 9.70 -11.05 21.23
N ARG A 257 9.52 -9.83 20.71
CA ARG A 257 10.61 -8.95 20.26
C ARG A 257 11.20 -8.22 21.45
N VAL A 258 12.45 -8.54 21.75
CA VAL A 258 13.13 -8.07 22.96
C VAL A 258 14.38 -7.27 22.64
N VAL A 259 14.42 -6.04 23.14
CA VAL A 259 15.62 -5.19 23.15
C VAL A 259 16.28 -5.28 24.51
N GLN A 260 17.60 -5.44 24.50
CA GLN A 260 18.44 -5.54 25.69
C GLN A 260 19.20 -4.25 25.90
N ARG A 261 19.16 -3.72 27.12
CA ARG A 261 19.89 -2.51 27.49
C ARG A 261 20.78 -2.69 28.71
N THR A 262 22.09 -2.58 28.50
CA THR A 262 23.04 -2.54 29.62
C THR A 262 23.06 -1.13 30.22
N LEU A 263 22.65 -0.98 31.48
CA LEU A 263 22.70 0.29 32.20
C LEU A 263 24.10 0.55 32.75
N ARG A 264 24.62 1.76 32.55
CA ARG A 264 25.88 2.17 33.20
C ARG A 264 25.69 2.37 34.71
N VAL A 265 24.59 3.01 35.12
CA VAL A 265 24.24 3.27 36.51
C VAL A 265 22.73 3.06 36.71
N PRO A 266 22.27 2.22 37.65
CA PRO A 266 20.85 2.01 37.93
C PRO A 266 20.31 3.10 38.88
N ASN A 267 20.46 4.37 38.50
CA ASN A 267 19.91 5.52 39.24
C ASN A 267 18.70 6.13 38.51
N SER A 268 18.09 7.16 39.08
CA SER A 268 16.93 7.83 38.50
C SER A 268 17.17 8.38 37.09
N ALA A 269 18.40 8.80 36.77
CA ALA A 269 18.77 9.25 35.43
C ALA A 269 18.83 8.08 34.44
N GLY A 270 19.37 6.93 34.85
CA GLY A 270 19.35 5.70 34.06
C GLY A 270 17.95 5.17 33.79
N ILE A 271 17.05 5.24 34.78
CA ILE A 271 15.64 4.87 34.60
C ILE A 271 14.97 5.81 33.60
N ARG A 272 15.17 7.13 33.72
CA ARG A 272 14.59 8.11 32.81
C ARG A 272 15.03 7.89 31.37
N SER A 273 16.34 7.73 31.15
CA SER A 273 16.90 7.42 29.83
C SER A 273 16.35 6.12 29.26
N LEU A 274 16.09 5.13 30.12
CA LEU A 274 15.50 3.86 29.71
C LEU A 274 14.04 3.99 29.26
N VAL A 275 13.26 4.81 29.96
CA VAL A 275 11.87 5.11 29.59
C VAL A 275 11.83 5.87 28.27
N GLU A 276 12.67 6.90 28.11
CA GLU A 276 12.78 7.67 26.86
C GLU A 276 13.17 6.78 25.67
N GLU A 277 14.11 5.84 25.87
CA GLU A 277 14.50 4.85 24.86
C GLU A 277 13.35 3.90 24.53
N GLY A 278 12.61 3.44 25.55
CA GLY A 278 11.41 2.62 25.37
C GLY A 278 10.33 3.32 24.56
N ASP A 279 10.06 4.60 24.83
CA ASP A 279 9.07 5.40 24.11
C ASP A 279 9.50 5.64 22.65
N ALA A 280 10.79 5.94 22.44
CA ALA A 280 11.35 6.12 21.10
C ALA A 280 11.23 4.84 20.26
N GLN A 281 11.45 3.67 20.87
CA GLN A 281 11.34 2.36 20.23
C GLN A 281 9.92 1.77 20.26
N GLY A 282 8.91 2.47 20.78
CA GLY A 282 7.55 1.94 20.87
C GLY A 282 7.44 0.64 21.68
N ALA A 283 8.19 0.53 22.78
CA ALA A 283 8.20 -0.64 23.65
C ALA A 283 6.89 -0.78 24.44
N SER A 284 6.27 -1.96 24.39
CA SER A 284 5.03 -2.26 25.11
C SER A 284 5.25 -2.34 26.62
N VAL A 285 6.38 -2.91 27.04
CA VAL A 285 6.84 -3.00 28.43
C VAL A 285 8.31 -2.64 28.52
N VAL A 286 8.66 -1.77 29.46
CA VAL A 286 10.04 -1.44 29.81
C VAL A 286 10.31 -1.92 31.22
N ALA A 287 11.30 -2.78 31.41
CA ALA A 287 11.57 -3.40 32.71
C ALA A 287 13.06 -3.47 33.06
N MET A 288 13.36 -3.37 34.36
CA MET A 288 14.70 -3.50 34.92
C MET A 288 14.86 -4.78 35.74
N LEU A 289 15.94 -5.52 35.51
CA LEU A 289 16.26 -6.77 36.21
C LEU A 289 17.19 -6.59 37.41
N ALA A 290 17.51 -5.35 37.77
CA ALA A 290 18.33 -5.06 38.95
C ALA A 290 18.07 -3.66 39.49
N GLY A 291 18.20 -3.55 40.81
CA GLY A 291 18.06 -2.33 41.61
C GLY A 291 18.15 -2.71 43.10
N THR A 292 18.27 -1.72 43.99
CA THR A 292 18.42 -1.95 45.43
C THR A 292 17.27 -2.74 46.08
N ARG A 293 16.12 -2.85 45.41
CA ARG A 293 14.92 -3.57 45.91
C ARG A 293 14.31 -4.56 44.90
N VAL A 294 15.09 -5.04 43.93
CA VAL A 294 14.64 -6.01 42.91
C VAL A 294 15.28 -7.36 43.21
N ALA A 295 14.48 -8.37 43.51
CA ALA A 295 14.97 -9.71 43.82
C ALA A 295 15.60 -10.41 42.59
N PRO A 296 16.43 -11.45 42.79
CA PRO A 296 17.05 -12.24 41.71
C PRO A 296 16.06 -12.94 40.75
N ASP A 297 14.79 -13.04 41.12
CA ASP A 297 13.72 -13.62 40.30
C ASP A 297 12.67 -12.58 39.87
N GLU A 298 12.90 -11.29 40.12
CA GLU A 298 11.97 -10.20 39.82
C GLU A 298 12.47 -9.22 38.78
N ALA A 299 11.54 -8.59 38.08
CA ALA A 299 11.74 -7.44 37.22
C ALA A 299 10.88 -6.27 37.73
N LEU A 300 11.43 -5.06 37.70
CA LEU A 300 10.73 -3.81 37.99
C LEU A 300 10.22 -3.21 36.69
N ILE A 301 8.90 -3.02 36.55
CA ILE A 301 8.33 -2.32 35.40
C ILE A 301 8.52 -0.82 35.59
N VAL A 302 9.14 -0.15 34.62
CA VAL A 302 9.43 1.30 34.67
C VAL A 302 8.61 2.11 33.67
N ALA A 303 8.09 1.47 32.62
CA ALA A 303 7.08 2.03 31.74
C ALA A 303 6.26 0.91 31.07
N SER A 304 5.03 1.23 30.70
CA SER A 304 4.16 0.33 29.93
C SER A 304 3.23 1.13 29.02
N SER A 305 3.17 0.77 27.74
CA SER A 305 2.38 1.48 26.73
C SER A 305 1.31 0.61 26.05
N SER A 306 1.32 -0.71 26.29
CA SER A 306 0.40 -1.70 25.68
C SER A 306 -1.07 -1.43 25.95
N ALA A 307 -1.92 -1.56 24.92
CA ALA A 307 -3.38 -1.44 25.03
C ALA A 307 -4.00 -2.49 25.99
N ALA A 308 -3.44 -3.71 26.05
CA ALA A 308 -3.85 -4.74 27.01
C ALA A 308 -3.57 -4.33 28.47
N LEU A 309 -2.48 -3.58 28.70
CA LEU A 309 -2.13 -3.03 30.02
C LEU A 309 -2.89 -1.75 30.35
N ARG A 310 -3.36 -1.00 29.33
CA ARG A 310 -4.25 0.17 29.52
C ARG A 310 -5.64 -0.23 30.00
N GLN A 311 -6.20 -1.34 29.51
CA GLN A 311 -7.48 -1.89 30.00
C GLN A 311 -7.39 -2.39 31.46
N ALA A 312 -6.20 -2.78 31.92
CA ALA A 312 -5.91 -3.09 33.32
C ALA A 312 -5.51 -1.85 34.17
N GLY A 313 -5.60 -0.64 33.60
CA GLY A 313 -5.16 0.63 34.21
C GLY A 313 -3.65 0.83 34.13
N SER A 314 -3.17 1.51 33.08
CA SER A 314 -1.73 1.66 32.77
C SER A 314 -0.91 2.35 33.87
N ASP A 315 -1.53 3.18 34.70
CA ASP A 315 -0.86 3.84 35.82
C ASP A 315 -0.60 2.90 37.00
N THR A 316 -1.22 1.72 37.04
CA THR A 316 -1.09 0.80 38.17
C THR A 316 0.08 -0.17 38.04
N MET A 317 0.75 -0.28 36.88
CA MET A 317 1.82 -1.27 36.66
C MET A 317 3.23 -0.70 36.77
N VAL A 318 3.40 0.60 36.53
CA VAL A 318 4.69 1.28 36.72
C VAL A 318 5.08 1.24 38.20
N GLY A 319 6.30 0.80 38.49
CA GLY A 319 6.79 0.60 39.86
C GLY A 319 6.46 -0.78 40.46
N LYS A 320 5.65 -1.62 39.79
CA LYS A 320 5.41 -3.00 40.25
C LYS A 320 6.60 -3.90 39.97
N ARG A 321 6.80 -4.83 40.90
CA ARG A 321 7.75 -5.95 40.78
C ARG A 321 6.98 -7.19 40.37
N ILE A 322 7.49 -7.87 39.36
CA ILE A 322 6.84 -9.03 38.75
C ILE A 322 7.88 -10.13 38.67
N LYS A 323 7.48 -11.37 38.94
CA LYS A 323 8.39 -12.50 38.75
C LYS A 323 8.75 -12.60 37.28
N VAL A 324 10.02 -12.84 37.00
CA VAL A 324 10.54 -12.93 35.62
C VAL A 324 9.72 -13.92 34.79
N LYS A 325 9.33 -15.06 35.37
CA LYS A 325 8.49 -16.09 34.71
C LYS A 325 7.12 -15.58 34.27
N ASP A 326 6.61 -14.51 34.88
CA ASP A 326 5.28 -13.94 34.61
C ASP A 326 5.34 -12.76 33.63
N LEU A 327 6.53 -12.30 33.22
CA LEU A 327 6.69 -11.26 32.19
C LEU A 327 5.94 -11.60 30.88
N PRO A 328 6.03 -12.84 30.33
CA PRO A 328 5.24 -13.23 29.16
C PRO A 328 3.74 -12.97 29.30
N ASN A 329 3.19 -13.16 30.49
CA ASN A 329 1.75 -13.07 30.75
C ASN A 329 1.22 -11.64 30.62
N LEU A 330 2.10 -10.64 30.73
CA LEU A 330 1.72 -9.22 30.60
C LEU A 330 1.22 -8.84 29.22
N LEU A 331 1.68 -9.56 28.19
CA LEU A 331 1.31 -9.31 26.80
C LEU A 331 0.56 -10.50 26.17
N ALA A 332 0.27 -11.55 26.94
CA ALA A 332 -0.43 -12.74 26.49
C ALA A 332 -1.96 -12.57 26.31
N VAL A 333 -2.48 -11.34 26.42
CA VAL A 333 -3.89 -11.04 26.13
C VAL A 333 -4.02 -10.72 24.64
N VAL A 334 -4.58 -11.66 23.88
CA VAL A 334 -4.98 -11.47 22.48
C VAL A 334 -6.30 -10.69 22.45
N PRO A 335 -6.41 -9.59 21.68
CA PRO A 335 -7.71 -9.05 21.29
C PRO A 335 -8.26 -9.96 20.20
N ASP A 336 -8.89 -11.07 20.61
CA ASP A 336 -9.93 -11.82 19.90
C ASP A 336 -10.02 -13.22 20.52
N GLY A 337 -11.23 -13.59 20.97
CA GLY A 337 -11.56 -14.68 21.89
C GLY A 337 -11.30 -16.13 21.44
N THR A 338 -10.15 -16.44 20.85
CA THR A 338 -9.68 -17.80 20.64
C THR A 338 -8.48 -18.09 21.53
N MET A 339 -8.66 -19.01 22.50
CA MET A 339 -7.57 -19.49 23.34
C MET A 339 -6.45 -20.09 22.49
N SER A 340 -5.23 -19.55 22.62
CA SER A 340 -4.03 -20.25 22.21
C SER A 340 -3.74 -21.35 23.25
N PRO A 341 -3.44 -22.60 22.86
CA PRO A 341 -3.30 -23.69 23.80
C PRO A 341 -2.14 -23.41 24.76
N ALA A 342 -2.42 -23.57 26.05
CA ALA A 342 -1.49 -23.35 27.14
C ALA A 342 -0.11 -23.94 26.83
N ILE A 343 0.91 -23.09 26.73
CA ILE A 343 2.30 -23.54 26.67
C ILE A 343 2.62 -24.11 28.05
N LYS A 344 2.50 -25.44 28.18
CA LYS A 344 3.04 -26.18 29.33
C LYS A 344 4.56 -26.10 29.24
N ILE A 345 5.16 -25.35 30.15
CA ILE A 345 6.60 -25.38 30.39
C ILE A 345 6.90 -26.69 31.13
N ASP A 346 7.43 -27.69 30.43
CA ASP A 346 7.97 -28.91 31.06
C ASP A 346 9.36 -28.59 31.63
N ALA A 347 9.45 -28.58 32.96
CA ALA A 347 10.67 -28.31 33.72
C ALA A 347 11.31 -29.60 34.23
N SER A 348 11.54 -30.57 33.34
CA SER A 348 12.29 -31.79 33.68
C SER A 348 13.64 -31.84 32.93
N PRO A 349 14.77 -32.02 33.64
CA PRO A 349 16.09 -32.12 32.99
C PRO A 349 16.19 -33.48 32.28
N ARG A 350 16.23 -33.47 30.95
CA ARG A 350 16.58 -34.67 30.18
C ARG A 350 18.04 -35.01 30.44
N SER A 351 18.26 -36.10 31.18
CA SER A 351 19.58 -36.72 31.33
C SER A 351 20.10 -37.17 29.96
N VAL A 352 21.19 -36.57 29.51
CA VAL A 352 22.00 -37.12 28.42
C VAL A 352 22.72 -38.35 28.97
N ARG A 353 22.37 -39.54 28.51
CA ARG A 353 23.21 -40.73 28.73
C ARG A 353 24.40 -40.66 27.77
N THR A 354 25.56 -40.90 28.35
CA THR A 354 26.92 -40.99 27.77
C THR A 354 27.01 -41.84 26.52
#